data_AF-A0A7Y4HYL1-F1
#
_entry.id   AF-A0A7Y4HYL1-F1
#
_cell.length_a   1.000
_cell.length_b   1.000
_cell.length_c   1.000
_cell.angle_alpha   90.00
_cell.angle_beta   90.00
_cell.angle_gamma   90.00
#
_symmetry.space_group_name_H-M   'P 1'
#
loop_
_entity.id
_entity.type
_entity.pdbx_description
1 polymer ?
#
loop_
_entity_poly.entity_id
_entity_poly.type
_entity_poly.pdbx_seq_one_letter_code
_entity_poly.pdbx_strand_id
1 'polypeptide(L)'
;MIESRKPTRVRRLNAEAVAAGHHIIGPAGTEAAEVVETVIETDDYGTPAVVVATLDSGQTLRIATGSQVQVAVDEREVAAGSIPAQDGTPEAVIAHVVSVHPESEHLQGIAERLTRGMNFKSGSNLQDVHDLALSLLVDFADAANARRVCDLLTELPFDGNFGRWKWIEGALALASYLAFDDGDADRADAYSASLRTADDAETDPLKAKLAAAVRQRQLNAPNLYDPEINRAAAAGDTKAEKDWRVVRLTVLLYLRSHGGSETLTADELARRIHNELVAIRAL
;
A
#
# COMPACT_ATOMS: atom_id res chain seq x y z
N MET A 1 21.61 30.97 -22.30
CA MET A 1 21.41 30.34 -20.98
C MET A 1 20.21 29.44 -21.14
N ILE A 2 20.43 28.18 -21.49
CA ILE A 2 19.38 27.25 -21.90
C ILE A 2 18.98 26.49 -20.63
N GLU A 3 17.82 26.82 -20.06
CA GLU A 3 17.22 26.02 -18.99
C GLU A 3 16.90 24.63 -19.55
N SER A 4 17.58 23.62 -19.02
CA SER A 4 17.31 22.22 -19.31
C SER A 4 15.99 21.85 -18.62
N ARG A 5 14.86 21.93 -19.35
CA ARG A 5 13.55 21.42 -18.92
C ARG A 5 13.72 19.90 -18.69
N LYS A 6 13.78 19.49 -17.42
CA LYS A 6 13.87 18.09 -17.01
C LYS A 6 12.61 17.32 -17.44
N PRO A 7 12.69 16.00 -17.67
CA PRO A 7 11.53 15.24 -18.13
C PRO A 7 10.45 15.17 -17.04
N THR A 8 9.23 15.57 -17.38
CA THR A 8 8.06 15.47 -16.50
C THR A 8 7.59 14.01 -16.46
N ARG A 9 7.52 13.37 -15.28
CA ARG A 9 7.01 11.99 -15.15
C ARG A 9 5.50 12.01 -15.33
N VAL A 10 4.94 11.03 -16.03
CA VAL A 10 3.50 10.91 -16.23
C VAL A 10 2.92 9.88 -15.28
N ARG A 11 1.91 10.25 -14.50
CA ARG A 11 1.14 9.36 -13.61
C ARG A 11 -0.30 9.24 -14.11
N ARG A 12 -0.91 8.07 -13.98
CA ARG A 12 -2.34 7.89 -14.25
C ARG A 12 -3.15 8.09 -12.97
N LEU A 13 -4.25 8.82 -13.07
CA LEU A 13 -5.22 9.02 -11.99
C LEU A 13 -6.61 8.62 -12.47
N ASN A 14 -7.41 8.03 -11.59
CA ASN A 14 -8.84 7.87 -11.83
C ASN A 14 -9.50 9.26 -11.91
N ALA A 15 -10.55 9.39 -12.71
CA ALA A 15 -11.25 10.64 -12.98
C ALA A 15 -11.67 11.37 -11.69
N GLU A 16 -12.11 10.61 -10.69
CA GLU A 16 -12.61 11.07 -9.39
C GLU A 16 -11.49 11.58 -8.48
N ALA A 17 -10.25 11.17 -8.74
CA ALA A 17 -9.07 11.62 -8.01
C ALA A 17 -8.47 12.89 -8.61
N VAL A 18 -9.06 13.44 -9.68
CA VAL A 18 -8.64 14.72 -10.25
C VAL A 18 -9.06 15.85 -9.30
N ALA A 19 -8.10 16.70 -8.95
CA ALA A 19 -8.26 17.82 -8.04
C ALA A 19 -7.45 19.02 -8.54
N ALA A 20 -7.72 20.19 -7.96
CA ALA A 20 -6.96 21.40 -8.24
C ALA A 20 -5.45 21.20 -7.95
N GLY A 21 -4.60 21.79 -8.78
CA GLY A 21 -3.13 21.64 -8.76
C GLY A 21 -2.60 20.46 -9.60
N HIS A 22 -3.44 19.51 -10.03
CA HIS A 22 -3.01 18.48 -10.96
C HIS A 22 -2.79 19.04 -12.36
N HIS A 23 -1.69 18.66 -13.00
CA HIS A 23 -1.38 19.09 -14.37
C HIS A 23 -1.81 18.00 -15.36
N ILE A 24 -3.02 18.09 -15.93
CA ILE A 24 -3.55 17.06 -16.83
C ILE A 24 -2.93 17.19 -18.22
N ILE A 25 -2.53 16.05 -18.79
CA ILE A 25 -2.15 15.92 -20.19
C ILE A 25 -3.42 15.66 -20.99
N GLY A 26 -3.78 16.60 -21.86
CA GLY A 26 -5.01 16.53 -22.64
C GLY A 26 -5.05 15.33 -23.62
N PRO A 27 -6.25 14.95 -24.11
CA PRO A 27 -6.42 13.78 -24.99
C PRO A 27 -5.60 13.82 -26.29
N ALA A 28 -5.21 15.02 -26.73
CA ALA A 28 -4.39 15.23 -27.93
C ALA A 28 -2.87 15.19 -27.66
N GLY A 29 -2.43 14.89 -26.44
CA GLY A 29 -1.02 14.90 -26.05
C GLY A 29 -0.40 16.31 -26.00
N THR A 30 -1.24 17.34 -25.86
CA THR A 30 -0.81 18.74 -25.67
C THR A 30 -0.14 18.96 -24.31
N GLU A 31 0.58 20.09 -24.16
CA GLU A 31 1.22 20.48 -22.91
C GLU A 31 0.28 20.34 -21.70
N ALA A 32 0.84 19.95 -20.56
CA ALA A 32 0.08 19.71 -19.34
C ALA A 32 -0.52 21.03 -18.83
N ALA A 33 -1.82 21.02 -18.55
CA ALA A 33 -2.57 22.18 -18.06
C ALA A 33 -2.98 21.96 -16.61
N GLU A 34 -2.81 22.97 -15.77
CA GLU A 34 -3.16 22.88 -14.36
C GLU A 34 -4.68 22.90 -14.19
N VAL A 35 -5.21 21.99 -13.38
CA VAL A 35 -6.60 21.98 -12.94
C VAL A 35 -6.76 23.02 -11.83
N VAL A 36 -7.72 23.92 -11.97
CA VAL A 36 -8.04 24.91 -10.93
C VAL A 36 -9.28 24.53 -10.12
N GLU A 37 -10.17 23.73 -10.71
CA GLU A 37 -11.42 23.32 -10.06
C GLU A 37 -11.92 21.99 -10.65
N THR A 38 -12.57 21.18 -9.82
CA THR A 38 -13.28 19.97 -10.28
C THR A 38 -14.70 19.90 -9.71
N VAL A 39 -15.62 19.45 -10.56
CA VAL A 39 -17.04 19.24 -10.21
C VAL A 39 -17.47 17.87 -10.72
N ILE A 40 -18.24 17.13 -9.91
CA ILE A 40 -18.80 15.84 -10.30
C ILE A 40 -20.26 16.05 -10.71
N GLU A 41 -20.58 15.75 -11.96
CA GLU A 41 -21.94 15.71 -12.49
C GLU A 41 -22.52 14.30 -12.32
N THR A 42 -23.71 14.23 -11.73
CA THR A 42 -24.47 12.98 -11.57
C THR A 42 -25.42 12.76 -12.74
N ASP A 43 -25.73 11.49 -13.04
CA ASP A 43 -26.80 11.12 -13.96
C ASP A 43 -28.20 11.37 -13.37
N ASP A 44 -29.24 11.08 -14.17
CA ASP A 44 -30.66 11.25 -13.80
C ASP A 44 -31.09 10.38 -12.60
N TYR A 45 -30.27 9.39 -12.22
CA TYR A 45 -30.49 8.52 -11.05
C TYR A 45 -29.65 8.94 -9.83
N GLY A 46 -28.89 10.04 -9.93
CA GLY A 46 -28.05 10.55 -8.85
C GLY A 46 -26.68 9.88 -8.73
N THR A 47 -26.26 9.09 -9.71
CA THR A 47 -24.97 8.40 -9.73
C THR A 47 -23.90 9.28 -10.39
N PRO A 48 -22.69 9.44 -9.83
CA PRO A 48 -21.59 10.16 -10.48
C PRO A 48 -21.31 9.66 -11.90
N ALA A 49 -21.50 10.50 -12.91
CA ALA A 49 -21.37 10.11 -14.31
C ALA A 49 -20.15 10.75 -14.99
N VAL A 50 -19.88 12.03 -14.68
CA VAL A 50 -18.82 12.80 -15.33
C VAL A 50 -18.11 13.68 -14.31
N VAL A 51 -16.78 13.64 -14.31
CA VAL A 51 -15.93 14.64 -13.65
C VAL A 51 -15.61 15.75 -14.64
N VAL A 52 -15.95 16.98 -14.28
CA VAL A 52 -15.65 18.19 -15.05
C VAL A 52 -14.50 18.92 -14.36
N ALA A 53 -13.35 19.00 -15.04
CA ALA A 53 -12.19 19.72 -14.56
C ALA A 53 -12.04 21.05 -15.31
N THR A 54 -12.02 22.16 -14.59
CA THR A 54 -11.69 23.48 -15.14
C THR A 54 -10.17 23.65 -15.08
N LEU A 55 -9.57 23.99 -16.22
CA LEU A 55 -8.14 24.24 -16.35
C LEU A 55 -7.80 25.73 -16.13
N ASP A 56 -6.55 26.03 -15.81
CA ASP A 56 -5.99 27.38 -15.67
C ASP A 56 -6.24 28.28 -16.89
N SER A 57 -6.28 27.69 -18.09
CA SER A 57 -6.64 28.32 -19.35
C SER A 57 -8.13 28.72 -19.46
N GLY A 58 -8.96 28.33 -18.49
CA GLY A 58 -10.41 28.49 -18.50
C GLY A 58 -11.16 27.43 -19.33
N GLN A 59 -10.46 26.48 -19.93
CA GLN A 59 -11.08 25.35 -20.64
C GLN A 59 -11.60 24.29 -19.66
N THR A 60 -12.71 23.64 -20.02
CA THR A 60 -13.26 22.54 -19.21
C THR A 60 -13.04 21.20 -19.90
N LEU A 61 -12.46 20.24 -19.16
CA LEU A 61 -12.31 18.86 -19.59
C LEU A 61 -13.39 17.99 -18.92
N ARG A 62 -14.09 17.19 -19.72
CA ARG A 62 -15.12 16.25 -19.24
C ARG A 62 -14.58 14.83 -19.29
N ILE A 63 -14.56 14.15 -18.16
CA ILE A 63 -13.96 12.83 -17.98
C ILE A 63 -15.04 11.91 -17.40
N ALA A 64 -15.31 10.77 -18.03
CA ALA A 64 -16.29 9.83 -17.48
C ALA A 64 -15.77 9.21 -16.16
N THR A 65 -16.66 9.06 -15.18
CA THR A 65 -16.39 8.31 -13.94
C THR A 65 -15.88 6.90 -14.28
N GLY A 66 -14.88 6.41 -13.54
CA GLY A 66 -14.19 5.14 -13.78
C GLY A 66 -13.14 5.17 -14.90
N SER A 67 -12.94 6.30 -15.59
CA SER A 67 -11.87 6.47 -16.58
C SER A 67 -10.57 6.94 -15.93
N GLN A 68 -9.45 6.75 -16.63
CA GLN A 68 -8.13 7.22 -16.21
C GLN A 68 -7.65 8.40 -17.05
N VAL A 69 -7.03 9.38 -16.39
CA VAL A 69 -6.35 10.51 -17.03
C VAL A 69 -4.86 10.53 -16.69
N GLN A 70 -4.06 11.09 -17.59
CA GLN A 70 -2.63 11.28 -17.39
C GLN A 70 -2.37 12.65 -16.78
N VAL A 71 -1.58 12.69 -15.71
CA VAL A 71 -1.10 13.92 -15.09
C VAL A 71 0.41 13.97 -15.13
N ALA A 72 0.94 15.16 -15.40
CA ALA A 72 2.35 15.46 -15.44
C ALA A 72 2.83 15.82 -14.02
N VAL A 73 3.93 15.22 -13.59
CA VAL A 73 4.55 15.40 -12.27
C VAL A 73 5.95 15.97 -12.47
N ASP A 74 6.21 17.14 -11.89
CA ASP A 74 7.47 17.85 -12.09
C ASP A 74 8.58 17.28 -11.17
N GLU A 75 9.78 17.03 -11.71
CA GLU A 75 10.88 16.38 -10.99
C GLU A 75 11.46 17.21 -9.84
N ARG A 76 11.05 18.47 -9.66
CA ARG A 76 11.43 19.29 -8.50
C ARG A 76 10.81 18.80 -7.19
N GLU A 77 9.84 17.89 -7.24
CA GLU A 77 9.27 17.22 -6.06
C GLU A 77 9.96 15.90 -5.68
N VAL A 78 10.91 15.38 -6.48
CA VAL A 78 11.42 14.01 -6.28
C VAL A 78 12.95 13.90 -6.25
N ALA A 79 13.68 15.01 -6.18
CA ALA A 79 15.13 14.97 -6.08
C ALA A 79 15.64 15.54 -4.75
N ALA A 80 16.16 14.62 -3.93
CA ALA A 80 16.91 14.78 -2.68
C ALA A 80 16.09 14.70 -1.37
N GLY A 81 16.15 13.51 -0.75
CA GLY A 81 16.13 13.33 0.70
C GLY A 81 14.86 13.80 1.42
N SER A 82 13.94 12.85 1.63
CA SER A 82 12.81 12.92 2.55
C SER A 82 11.68 13.90 2.17
N ILE A 83 10.45 13.50 2.52
CA ILE A 83 9.20 14.30 2.62
C ILE A 83 8.34 14.25 1.33
N PRO A 84 7.13 13.66 1.45
CA PRO A 84 5.93 14.47 1.70
C PRO A 84 5.38 14.22 3.11
N ALA A 85 6.12 14.66 4.12
CA ALA A 85 5.54 15.18 5.35
C ALA A 85 5.05 16.62 5.10
N GLN A 86 3.87 16.75 4.52
CA GLN A 86 2.96 17.82 4.92
C GLN A 86 1.73 17.17 5.55
N ASP A 87 2.01 16.45 6.65
CA ASP A 87 1.16 16.05 7.80
C ASP A 87 2.13 15.49 8.89
N GLY A 88 3.10 16.31 9.29
CA GLY A 88 4.50 15.91 9.43
C GLY A 88 5.01 15.21 10.69
N THR A 89 4.24 14.35 11.37
CA THR A 89 4.81 13.40 12.33
C THR A 89 4.10 12.03 12.26
N PRO A 90 4.73 10.92 12.68
CA PRO A 90 4.06 9.62 12.77
C PRO A 90 2.75 9.66 13.58
N GLU A 91 2.72 10.46 14.63
CA GLU A 91 1.54 10.69 15.45
C GLU A 91 0.42 11.40 14.69
N ALA A 92 0.76 12.34 13.80
CA ALA A 92 -0.22 13.02 12.96
C ALA A 92 -0.85 12.06 11.94
N VAL A 93 -0.07 11.18 11.33
CA VAL A 93 -0.58 10.12 10.43
C VAL A 93 -1.56 9.21 11.18
N ILE A 94 -1.24 8.81 12.40
CA ILE A 94 -2.12 7.97 13.22
C ILE A 94 -3.38 8.73 13.64
N ALA A 95 -3.24 9.98 14.08
CA ALA A 95 -4.38 10.82 14.45
C ALA A 95 -5.34 11.01 13.27
N HIS A 96 -4.79 11.21 12.06
CA HIS A 96 -5.58 11.29 10.84
C HIS A 96 -6.37 9.99 10.60
N VAL A 97 -5.73 8.83 10.65
CA VAL A 97 -6.39 7.53 10.48
C VAL A 97 -7.56 7.35 11.45
N VAL A 98 -7.37 7.67 12.73
CA VAL A 98 -8.44 7.57 13.73
C VAL A 98 -9.57 8.55 13.45
N SER A 99 -9.24 9.74 12.94
CA SER A 99 -10.25 10.74 12.58
C SER A 99 -11.10 10.34 11.37
N VAL A 100 -10.54 9.54 10.46
CA VAL A 100 -11.22 9.01 9.27
C VAL A 100 -12.12 7.83 9.62
N HIS A 101 -11.73 6.99 10.58
CA HIS A 101 -12.47 5.81 11.04
C HIS A 101 -12.87 5.90 12.53
N PRO A 102 -13.66 6.91 12.93
CA PRO A 102 -13.99 7.17 14.34
C PRO A 102 -14.85 6.07 14.97
N GLU A 103 -15.51 5.23 14.18
CA GLU A 103 -16.34 4.12 14.64
C GLU A 103 -15.55 2.91 15.15
N SER A 104 -14.25 2.84 14.86
CA SER A 104 -13.44 1.66 15.19
C SER A 104 -12.74 1.78 16.55
N GLU A 105 -13.33 1.14 17.57
CA GLU A 105 -12.69 0.99 18.89
C GLU A 105 -11.31 0.28 18.80
N HIS A 106 -11.16 -0.63 17.83
CA HIS A 106 -9.90 -1.33 17.60
C HIS A 106 -8.78 -0.38 17.14
N LEU A 107 -9.05 0.46 16.12
CA LEU A 107 -8.08 1.43 15.62
C LEU A 107 -7.76 2.49 16.68
N GLN A 108 -8.77 2.96 17.42
CA GLN A 108 -8.57 3.86 18.56
C GLN A 108 -7.63 3.24 19.61
N GLY A 109 -7.84 1.98 19.98
CA GLY A 109 -7.02 1.27 20.94
C GLY A 109 -5.56 1.06 20.48
N ILE A 110 -5.31 0.87 19.19
CA ILE A 110 -3.95 0.84 18.64
C ILE A 110 -3.33 2.25 18.68
N ALA A 111 -4.05 3.26 18.22
CA ALA A 111 -3.58 4.64 18.18
C ALA A 111 -3.24 5.19 19.56
N GLU A 112 -4.02 4.87 20.59
CA GLU A 112 -3.71 5.24 21.98
C GLU A 112 -2.37 4.66 22.46
N ARG A 113 -2.02 3.44 22.04
CA ARG A 113 -0.73 2.84 22.40
C ARG A 113 0.43 3.55 21.70
N LEU A 114 0.23 3.92 20.43
CA LEU A 114 1.25 4.57 19.61
C LEU A 114 1.46 6.05 19.95
N THR A 115 0.39 6.78 20.27
CA THR A 115 0.45 8.22 20.59
C THR A 115 1.05 8.53 21.97
N ARG A 116 1.16 7.53 22.87
CA ARG A 116 1.79 7.68 24.20
C ARG A 116 3.33 7.69 24.18
N GLY A 117 3.95 7.59 23.00
CA GLY A 117 5.41 7.67 22.85
C GLY A 117 5.91 6.65 21.84
N MET A 118 5.63 6.90 20.55
CA MET A 118 6.05 6.02 19.48
C MET A 118 7.56 5.81 19.50
N ASN A 119 7.97 4.54 19.44
CA ASN A 119 9.38 4.18 19.41
C ASN A 119 9.67 3.14 18.32
N PHE A 120 10.25 3.58 17.20
CA PHE A 120 10.66 2.72 16.09
C PHE A 120 11.76 1.70 16.42
N LYS A 121 12.41 1.82 17.60
CA LYS A 121 13.31 0.78 18.12
C LYS A 121 12.59 -0.35 18.85
N SER A 122 11.32 -0.14 19.22
CA SER A 122 10.50 -1.12 19.93
C SER A 122 9.74 -2.01 18.96
N GLY A 123 9.96 -3.33 19.04
CA GLY A 123 9.23 -4.29 18.22
C GLY A 123 7.71 -4.23 18.42
N SER A 124 7.22 -3.87 19.61
CA SER A 124 5.77 -3.74 19.85
C SER A 124 5.15 -2.55 19.14
N ASN A 125 5.89 -1.46 18.99
CA ASN A 125 5.40 -0.29 18.24
C ASN A 125 5.39 -0.57 16.74
N LEU A 126 6.42 -1.27 16.24
CA LEU A 126 6.45 -1.71 14.83
C LEU A 126 5.28 -2.65 14.53
N GLN A 127 4.98 -3.57 15.46
CA GLN A 127 3.80 -4.42 15.36
C GLN A 127 2.51 -3.59 15.33
N ASP A 128 2.32 -2.67 16.29
CA ASP A 128 1.11 -1.85 16.36
C ASP A 128 0.90 -1.01 15.08
N VAL A 129 1.96 -0.45 14.49
CA VAL A 129 1.88 0.29 13.21
C VAL A 129 1.55 -0.66 12.05
N HIS A 130 2.15 -1.84 11.99
CA HIS A 130 1.84 -2.86 10.98
C HIS A 130 0.38 -3.32 11.07
N ASP A 131 -0.08 -3.64 12.28
CA ASP A 131 -1.44 -4.11 12.54
C ASP A 131 -2.47 -3.01 12.22
N LEU A 132 -2.13 -1.74 12.46
CA LEU A 132 -2.93 -0.59 12.03
C LEU A 132 -3.09 -0.54 10.50
N ALA A 133 -1.98 -0.64 9.75
CA ALA A 133 -2.02 -0.64 8.29
C ALA A 133 -2.81 -1.82 7.71
N LEU A 134 -2.63 -3.00 8.30
CA LEU A 134 -3.34 -4.20 7.88
C LEU A 134 -4.84 -4.10 8.13
N SER A 135 -5.25 -3.56 9.28
CA SER A 135 -6.66 -3.33 9.61
C SER A 135 -7.30 -2.36 8.62
N LEU A 136 -6.60 -1.28 8.23
CA LEU A 136 -7.09 -0.34 7.21
C LEU A 136 -7.37 -1.01 5.87
N LEU A 137 -6.48 -1.89 5.40
CA LEU A 137 -6.72 -2.65 4.18
C LEU A 137 -7.89 -3.63 4.35
N VAL A 138 -7.89 -4.40 5.44
CA VAL A 138 -8.75 -5.56 5.60
C VAL A 138 -10.17 -5.14 5.96
N ASP A 139 -10.33 -4.32 6.99
CA ASP A 139 -11.62 -3.98 7.58
C ASP A 139 -12.29 -2.79 6.89
N PHE A 140 -11.50 -1.81 6.43
CA PHE A 140 -12.01 -0.54 5.93
C PHE A 140 -11.84 -0.35 4.42
N ALA A 141 -11.12 -1.25 3.75
CA ALA A 141 -10.72 -1.10 2.35
C ALA A 141 -10.01 0.24 2.05
N ASP A 142 -9.38 0.84 3.05
CA ASP A 142 -8.73 2.14 2.97
C ASP A 142 -7.27 1.98 2.55
N ALA A 143 -7.07 1.67 1.27
CA ALA A 143 -5.76 1.47 0.66
C ALA A 143 -4.85 2.71 0.81
N ALA A 144 -5.42 3.91 0.66
CA ALA A 144 -4.68 5.16 0.70
C ALA A 144 -4.06 5.41 2.09
N ASN A 145 -4.86 5.29 3.15
CA ASN A 145 -4.33 5.46 4.50
C ASN A 145 -3.52 4.25 4.97
N ALA A 146 -3.85 3.02 4.55
CA ALA A 146 -3.00 1.85 4.81
C ALA A 146 -1.57 2.07 4.30
N ARG A 147 -1.41 2.59 3.08
CA ARG A 147 -0.11 2.92 2.50
C ARG A 147 0.63 4.02 3.28
N ARG A 148 -0.07 5.09 3.67
CA ARG A 148 0.51 6.16 4.50
C ARG A 148 1.05 5.63 5.82
N VAL A 149 0.33 4.69 6.46
CA VAL A 149 0.80 4.04 7.69
C VAL A 149 1.98 3.10 7.41
N CYS A 150 1.98 2.35 6.30
CA CYS A 150 3.13 1.54 5.90
C CYS A 150 4.39 2.37 5.72
N ASP A 151 4.29 3.56 5.12
CA ASP A 151 5.42 4.45 4.85
C ASP A 151 6.19 4.81 6.14
N LEU A 152 5.55 4.77 7.33
CA LEU A 152 6.21 4.94 8.63
C LEU A 152 7.23 3.84 8.96
N LEU A 153 7.08 2.65 8.37
CA LEU A 153 7.94 1.48 8.60
C LEU A 153 8.87 1.21 7.43
N THR A 154 8.46 1.46 6.20
CA THR A 154 9.22 1.03 5.00
C THR A 154 10.53 1.79 4.78
N GLU A 155 10.73 2.93 5.46
CA GLU A 155 12.01 3.66 5.43
C GLU A 155 13.06 3.08 6.40
N LEU A 156 12.65 2.19 7.31
CA LEU A 156 13.56 1.61 8.30
C LEU A 156 14.43 0.52 7.66
N PRO A 157 15.77 0.63 7.75
CA PRO A 157 16.65 -0.38 7.21
C PRO A 157 16.64 -1.64 8.08
N PHE A 158 17.00 -2.77 7.48
CA PHE A 158 17.31 -3.97 8.25
C PHE A 158 18.52 -3.73 9.16
N ASP A 159 18.35 -3.99 10.47
CA ASP A 159 19.36 -3.73 11.51
C ASP A 159 19.98 -5.02 12.10
N GLY A 160 19.75 -6.18 11.46
CA GLY A 160 20.16 -7.49 11.97
C GLY A 160 19.16 -8.14 12.93
N ASN A 161 18.12 -7.43 13.37
CA ASN A 161 17.11 -7.97 14.29
C ASN A 161 15.88 -8.49 13.55
N PHE A 162 15.86 -9.79 13.25
CA PHE A 162 14.74 -10.46 12.59
C PHE A 162 13.40 -10.33 13.34
N GLY A 163 13.43 -10.23 14.68
CA GLY A 163 12.23 -10.06 15.50
C GLY A 163 11.54 -8.71 15.30
N ARG A 164 12.30 -7.68 14.94
CA ARG A 164 11.79 -6.37 14.52
C ARG A 164 11.51 -6.32 13.02
N TRP A 165 12.41 -6.92 12.24
CA TRP A 165 12.31 -6.96 10.79
C TRP A 165 10.99 -7.53 10.31
N LYS A 166 10.46 -8.61 10.91
CA LYS A 166 9.20 -9.21 10.47
C LYS A 166 8.01 -8.23 10.36
N TRP A 167 7.98 -7.17 11.17
CA TRP A 167 6.93 -6.16 11.10
C TRP A 167 7.16 -5.15 9.99
N ILE A 168 8.43 -4.77 9.77
CA ILE A 168 8.85 -3.92 8.64
C ILE A 168 8.66 -4.68 7.32
N GLU A 169 9.01 -5.96 7.28
CA GLU A 169 8.81 -6.89 6.17
C GLU A 169 7.33 -7.03 5.81
N GLY A 170 6.46 -7.21 6.81
CA GLY A 170 5.01 -7.21 6.60
C GLY A 170 4.50 -5.88 6.01
N ALA A 171 5.03 -4.75 6.48
CA ALA A 171 4.66 -3.44 5.95
C ALA A 171 5.19 -3.20 4.52
N LEU A 172 6.40 -3.67 4.21
CA LEU A 172 6.96 -3.66 2.85
C LEU A 172 6.15 -4.53 1.89
N ALA A 173 5.72 -5.72 2.34
CA ALA A 173 4.86 -6.60 1.56
C ALA A 173 3.48 -5.95 1.29
N LEU A 174 2.88 -5.35 2.30
CA LEU A 174 1.63 -4.63 2.17
C LEU A 174 1.78 -3.41 1.24
N ALA A 175 2.81 -2.59 1.41
CA ALA A 175 3.07 -1.42 0.57
C ALA A 175 3.38 -1.79 -0.89
N SER A 176 4.11 -2.89 -1.12
CA SER A 176 4.37 -3.42 -2.46
C SER A 176 3.07 -3.84 -3.15
N TYR A 177 2.19 -4.56 -2.44
CA TYR A 177 0.87 -4.93 -2.95
C TYR A 177 0.02 -3.69 -3.30
N LEU A 178 -0.07 -2.72 -2.38
CA LEU A 178 -0.86 -1.49 -2.59
C LEU A 178 -0.32 -0.66 -3.76
N ALA A 179 1.00 -0.49 -3.85
CA ALA A 179 1.62 0.22 -4.97
C ALA A 179 1.39 -0.49 -6.32
N PHE A 180 1.42 -1.83 -6.32
CA PHE A 180 1.10 -2.60 -7.52
C PHE A 180 -0.37 -2.42 -7.93
N ASP A 181 -1.29 -2.49 -6.97
CA ASP A 181 -2.74 -2.33 -7.21
C ASP A 181 -3.07 -0.91 -7.73
N ASP A 182 -2.35 0.11 -7.23
CA ASP A 182 -2.38 1.49 -7.72
C ASP A 182 -1.74 1.68 -9.12
N GLY A 183 -1.12 0.63 -9.69
CA GLY A 183 -0.42 0.68 -10.98
C GLY A 183 0.97 1.33 -10.94
N ASP A 184 1.54 1.56 -9.75
CA ASP A 184 2.89 2.10 -9.53
C ASP A 184 3.91 0.96 -9.39
N ALA A 185 4.16 0.26 -10.51
CA ALA A 185 5.05 -0.90 -10.56
C ALA A 185 6.48 -0.59 -10.08
N ASP A 186 7.02 0.58 -10.41
CA ASP A 186 8.36 1.00 -9.98
C ASP A 186 8.47 1.04 -8.46
N ARG A 187 7.44 1.57 -7.79
CA ARG A 187 7.41 1.66 -6.32
C ARG A 187 7.14 0.31 -5.68
N ALA A 188 6.29 -0.52 -6.29
CA ALA A 188 6.09 -1.89 -5.85
C ALA A 188 7.41 -2.69 -5.88
N ASP A 189 8.17 -2.58 -6.97
CA ASP A 189 9.48 -3.22 -7.15
C ASP A 189 10.51 -2.69 -6.15
N ALA A 190 10.51 -1.39 -5.85
CA ALA A 190 11.37 -0.80 -4.84
C ALA A 190 11.09 -1.37 -3.44
N TYR A 191 9.82 -1.48 -3.03
CA TYR A 191 9.47 -2.13 -1.76
C TYR A 191 9.85 -3.61 -1.75
N SER A 192 9.62 -4.33 -2.85
CA SER A 192 10.03 -5.72 -2.99
C SER A 192 11.56 -5.90 -2.90
N ALA A 193 12.34 -4.98 -3.45
CA ALA A 193 13.80 -4.98 -3.32
C ALA A 193 14.22 -4.74 -1.86
N SER A 194 13.65 -3.74 -1.19
CA SER A 194 13.88 -3.46 0.23
C SER A 194 13.52 -4.65 1.13
N LEU A 195 12.42 -5.33 0.83
CA LEU A 195 11.95 -6.53 1.55
C LEU A 195 13.01 -7.64 1.54
N ARG A 196 13.72 -7.82 0.43
CA ARG A 196 14.76 -8.84 0.28
C ARG A 196 16.10 -8.46 0.90
N THR A 197 16.28 -7.26 1.46
CA THR A 197 17.59 -6.84 2.00
C THR A 197 18.07 -7.71 3.17
N ALA A 198 17.15 -8.24 3.99
CA ALA A 198 17.51 -9.17 5.06
C ALA A 198 18.03 -10.51 4.52
N ASP A 199 17.74 -10.84 3.26
CA ASP A 199 18.15 -12.11 2.67
C ASP A 199 19.65 -12.20 2.41
N ASP A 200 20.24 -11.05 2.11
CA ASP A 200 21.65 -10.85 1.78
C ASP A 200 22.48 -10.46 3.01
N ALA A 201 21.89 -10.55 4.22
CA ALA A 201 22.57 -10.20 5.47
C ALA A 201 23.71 -11.16 5.84
N GLU A 202 23.62 -12.42 5.41
CA GLU A 202 24.69 -13.40 5.63
C GLU A 202 25.77 -13.28 4.55
N THR A 203 26.97 -12.90 4.96
CA THR A 203 28.10 -12.68 4.06
C THR A 203 28.95 -13.93 3.83
N ASP A 204 28.84 -14.94 4.70
CA ASP A 204 29.53 -16.21 4.48
C ASP A 204 28.90 -16.99 3.31
N PRO A 205 29.65 -17.33 2.25
CA PRO A 205 29.06 -17.93 1.05
C PRO A 205 28.34 -19.27 1.27
N LEU A 206 28.83 -20.09 2.22
CA LEU A 206 28.23 -21.41 2.48
C LEU A 206 26.93 -21.26 3.28
N LYS A 207 26.93 -20.40 4.29
CA LYS A 207 25.74 -20.09 5.08
C LYS A 207 24.70 -19.36 4.26
N ALA A 208 25.10 -18.41 3.41
CA ALA A 208 24.21 -17.70 2.49
C ALA A 208 23.50 -18.67 1.54
N LYS A 209 24.25 -19.64 0.97
CA LYS A 209 23.67 -20.69 0.12
C LYS A 209 22.67 -21.57 0.88
N LEU A 210 22.97 -21.93 2.12
CA LEU A 210 22.06 -22.72 2.96
C LEU A 210 20.79 -21.92 3.30
N ALA A 211 20.93 -20.65 3.68
CA ALA A 211 19.82 -19.76 3.99
C ALA A 211 18.91 -19.58 2.77
N ALA A 212 19.47 -19.35 1.59
CA ALA A 212 18.72 -19.27 0.33
C ALA A 212 17.95 -20.57 0.03
N ALA A 213 18.56 -21.73 0.25
CA ALA A 213 17.88 -23.02 0.03
C ALA A 213 16.73 -23.25 1.03
N VAL A 214 16.88 -22.82 2.28
CA VAL A 214 15.79 -22.89 3.29
C VAL A 214 14.66 -21.94 2.91
N ARG A 215 14.99 -20.70 2.54
CA ARG A 215 14.01 -19.70 2.08
C ARG A 215 13.24 -20.18 0.87
N GLN A 216 13.92 -20.73 -0.13
CA GLN A 216 13.25 -21.27 -1.32
C GLN A 216 12.22 -22.34 -0.97
N ARG A 217 12.53 -23.23 -0.01
CA ARG A 217 11.56 -24.22 0.49
C ARG A 217 10.35 -23.57 1.15
N GLN A 218 10.56 -22.51 1.94
CA GLN A 218 9.48 -21.75 2.57
C GLN A 218 8.60 -21.04 1.53
N LEU A 219 9.20 -20.46 0.49
CA LEU A 219 8.47 -19.82 -0.63
C LEU A 219 7.69 -20.83 -1.47
N ASN A 220 8.21 -22.05 -1.63
CA ASN A 220 7.58 -23.11 -2.40
C ASN A 220 6.49 -23.87 -1.63
N ALA A 221 6.59 -23.93 -0.30
CA ALA A 221 5.65 -24.65 0.57
C ALA A 221 5.26 -23.80 1.79
N PRO A 222 4.58 -22.66 1.57
CA PRO A 222 4.14 -21.80 2.67
C PRO A 222 3.06 -22.50 3.51
N ASN A 223 3.02 -22.18 4.80
CA ASN A 223 1.87 -22.55 5.62
C ASN A 223 0.71 -21.60 5.32
N LEU A 224 -0.39 -22.14 4.76
CA LEU A 224 -1.60 -21.38 4.46
C LEU A 224 -2.72 -21.61 5.49
N TYR A 225 -2.47 -22.33 6.58
CA TYR A 225 -3.41 -22.43 7.71
C TYR A 225 -4.81 -22.96 7.34
N ASP A 226 -4.92 -23.77 6.28
CA ASP A 226 -6.20 -24.42 5.91
C ASP A 226 -6.85 -25.19 7.06
N PRO A 227 -6.10 -25.98 7.87
CA PRO A 227 -6.70 -26.71 8.98
C PRO A 227 -7.32 -25.79 10.04
N GLU A 228 -6.66 -24.69 10.38
CA GLU A 228 -7.11 -23.74 11.39
C GLU A 228 -8.36 -22.98 10.94
N ILE A 229 -8.35 -22.48 9.70
CA ILE A 229 -9.49 -21.76 9.11
C ILE A 229 -10.70 -22.68 9.02
N ASN A 230 -10.53 -23.90 8.50
CA ASN A 230 -11.63 -24.86 8.40
C ASN A 230 -12.18 -25.26 9.78
N ARG A 231 -11.32 -25.38 10.79
CA ARG A 231 -11.74 -25.70 12.16
C ARG A 231 -12.57 -24.57 12.76
N ALA A 232 -12.15 -23.30 12.60
CA ALA A 232 -12.88 -22.15 13.09
C ALA A 232 -14.24 -21.98 12.38
N ALA A 233 -14.25 -22.12 11.05
CA ALA A 233 -15.46 -22.08 10.24
C ALA A 233 -16.46 -23.18 10.64
N ALA A 234 -15.99 -24.42 10.83
CA ALA A 234 -16.83 -25.53 11.26
C ALA A 234 -17.40 -25.35 12.69
N ALA A 235 -16.71 -24.58 13.53
CA ALA A 235 -17.17 -24.23 14.87
C ALA A 235 -18.11 -22.99 14.89
N GLY A 236 -18.28 -22.29 13.76
CA GLY A 236 -19.00 -21.02 13.69
C GLY A 236 -18.30 -19.87 14.42
N ASP A 237 -17.01 -20.00 14.70
CA ASP A 237 -16.21 -18.96 15.37
C ASP A 237 -15.67 -17.98 14.32
N THR A 238 -16.50 -17.01 13.94
CA THR A 238 -16.19 -16.03 12.87
C THR A 238 -14.98 -15.17 13.22
N LYS A 239 -14.78 -14.86 14.51
CA LYS A 239 -13.61 -14.10 14.96
C LYS A 239 -12.33 -14.91 14.76
N ALA A 240 -12.30 -16.16 15.22
CA ALA A 240 -11.12 -17.00 15.02
C ALA A 240 -10.87 -17.28 13.54
N GLU A 241 -11.92 -17.48 12.74
CA GLU A 241 -11.79 -17.64 11.30
C GLU A 241 -11.14 -16.41 10.65
N LYS A 242 -11.65 -15.22 10.97
CA LYS A 242 -11.08 -13.95 10.52
C LYS A 242 -9.62 -13.80 10.91
N ASP A 243 -9.29 -14.05 12.19
CA ASP A 243 -7.92 -13.97 12.70
C ASP A 243 -6.97 -14.88 11.90
N TRP A 244 -7.36 -16.12 11.60
CA TRP A 244 -6.54 -17.03 10.78
C TRP A 244 -6.46 -16.66 9.31
N ARG A 245 -7.54 -16.15 8.71
CA ARG A 245 -7.54 -15.67 7.33
C ARG A 245 -6.64 -14.44 7.16
N VAL A 246 -6.63 -13.53 8.14
CA VAL A 246 -5.69 -12.40 8.16
C VAL A 246 -4.24 -12.90 8.21
N VAL A 247 -3.95 -13.92 9.01
CA VAL A 247 -2.60 -14.56 9.04
C VAL A 247 -2.25 -15.18 7.68
N ARG A 248 -3.18 -15.86 7.01
CA ARG A 248 -2.96 -16.35 5.65
C ARG A 248 -2.72 -15.21 4.66
N LEU A 249 -3.48 -14.13 4.76
CA LEU A 249 -3.35 -12.97 3.88
C LEU A 249 -1.95 -12.37 3.96
N THR A 250 -1.37 -12.20 5.16
CA THR A 250 -0.01 -11.68 5.31
C THR A 250 1.03 -12.59 4.67
N VAL A 251 0.87 -13.92 4.76
CA VAL A 251 1.72 -14.88 4.05
C VAL A 251 1.60 -14.72 2.53
N LEU A 252 0.39 -14.55 2.01
CA LEU A 252 0.17 -14.36 0.56
C LEU A 252 0.77 -13.04 0.06
N LEU A 253 0.60 -11.95 0.81
CA LEU A 253 1.20 -10.64 0.52
C LEU A 253 2.73 -10.73 0.50
N TYR A 254 3.31 -11.42 1.47
CA TYR A 254 4.75 -11.68 1.51
C TYR A 254 5.21 -12.46 0.28
N LEU A 255 4.58 -13.60 -0.04
CA LEU A 255 4.95 -14.42 -1.21
C LEU A 255 4.87 -13.63 -2.51
N ARG A 256 3.83 -12.81 -2.67
CA ARG A 256 3.65 -11.96 -3.85
C ARG A 256 4.78 -10.94 -3.98
N SER A 257 5.08 -10.24 -2.89
CA SER A 257 6.00 -9.11 -2.88
C SER A 257 7.46 -9.59 -2.92
N HIS A 258 7.75 -10.67 -2.21
CA HIS A 258 9.04 -11.35 -2.25
C HIS A 258 9.26 -12.03 -3.61
N GLY A 259 8.24 -12.64 -4.22
CA GLY A 259 8.39 -13.42 -5.44
C GLY A 259 9.33 -14.62 -5.27
N GLY A 260 9.67 -15.28 -6.39
CA GLY A 260 10.60 -16.41 -6.40
C GLY A 260 10.00 -17.75 -5.98
N SER A 261 8.70 -17.83 -5.68
CA SER A 261 8.04 -19.14 -5.54
C SER A 261 8.02 -19.87 -6.88
N GLU A 262 8.43 -21.13 -6.88
CA GLU A 262 8.40 -22.02 -8.05
C GLU A 262 7.06 -22.76 -8.16
N THR A 263 6.23 -22.71 -7.11
CA THR A 263 4.97 -23.46 -7.01
C THR A 263 3.74 -22.58 -7.12
N LEU A 264 3.85 -21.28 -6.81
CA LEU A 264 2.77 -20.31 -6.87
C LEU A 264 3.15 -19.18 -7.84
N THR A 265 2.42 -19.07 -8.94
CA THR A 265 2.62 -17.99 -9.91
C THR A 265 2.11 -16.65 -9.38
N ALA A 266 2.56 -15.54 -9.97
CA ALA A 266 2.08 -14.20 -9.60
C ALA A 266 0.56 -14.07 -9.75
N ASP A 267 -0.02 -14.60 -10.82
CA ASP A 267 -1.47 -14.57 -11.06
C ASP A 267 -2.25 -15.42 -10.03
N GLU A 268 -1.70 -16.57 -9.63
CA GLU A 268 -2.28 -17.40 -8.57
C GLU A 268 -2.29 -16.64 -7.24
N LEU A 269 -1.18 -16.00 -6.88
CA LEU A 269 -1.07 -15.20 -5.66
C LEU A 269 -2.04 -14.02 -5.68
N ALA A 270 -2.12 -13.28 -6.79
CA ALA A 270 -3.06 -12.17 -6.94
C ALA A 270 -4.52 -12.62 -6.74
N ARG A 271 -4.92 -13.73 -7.37
CA ARG A 271 -6.27 -14.29 -7.19
C ARG A 271 -6.54 -14.72 -5.76
N ARG A 272 -5.58 -15.39 -5.10
CA ARG A 272 -5.73 -15.82 -3.71
C ARG A 272 -5.84 -14.64 -2.75
N ILE A 273 -5.02 -13.60 -2.92
CA ILE A 273 -5.10 -12.37 -2.11
C ILE A 273 -6.47 -11.73 -2.26
N HIS A 274 -6.95 -11.57 -3.49
CA HIS A 274 -8.29 -11.03 -3.75
C HIS A 274 -9.38 -11.84 -3.05
N ASN A 275 -9.36 -13.17 -3.20
CA ASN A 275 -10.34 -14.05 -2.57
C ASN A 275 -10.30 -13.99 -1.04
N GLU A 276 -9.11 -13.90 -0.43
CA GLU A 276 -9.00 -13.77 1.03
C GLU A 276 -9.52 -12.42 1.51
N LEU A 277 -9.24 -11.31 0.82
CA LEU A 277 -9.80 -10.00 1.17
C LEU A 277 -11.34 -10.01 1.12
N VAL A 278 -11.92 -10.63 0.08
CA VAL A 278 -13.38 -10.81 -0.03
C VAL A 278 -13.92 -11.67 1.11
N ALA A 279 -13.27 -12.81 1.41
CA ALA A 279 -13.70 -13.72 2.45
C ALA A 279 -13.64 -13.08 3.85
N ILE A 280 -12.56 -12.33 4.15
CA ILE A 280 -12.41 -11.67 5.44
C ILE A 280 -13.50 -10.60 5.65
N ARG A 281 -13.82 -9.81 4.62
CA ARG A 281 -14.84 -8.76 4.71
C ARG A 281 -16.27 -9.29 4.82
N ALA A 282 -16.47 -10.57 4.53
CA ALA A 282 -17.77 -11.23 4.66
C ALA A 282 -18.02 -11.82 6.07
N LEU A 283 -17.02 -11.80 6.96
CA LEU A 283 -17.09 -12.28 8.35
C LEU A 283 -17.33 -11.13 9.33
#